data_AF-A0A2Z3IKA2-F1
#
_entry.id   AF-A0A2Z3IKA2-F1
#
_cell.length_a   1.000
_cell.length_b   1.000
_cell.length_c   1.000
_cell.angle_alpha   90.00
_cell.angle_beta   90.00
_cell.angle_gamma   90.00
#
_symmetry.space_group_name_H-M   'P 1'
#
loop_
_entity.id
_entity.type
_entity.pdbx_description
1 polymer ?
#
loop_
_entity_poly.entity_id
_entity_poly.type
_entity_poly.pdbx_seq_one_letter_code
_entity_poly.pdbx_strand_id
1 'polypeptide(L)'
;MVRLIAVPVFLFALPAAAAEVPRLEVQATCKAAVALDPNDKSPQANCMREEMAARDELGKQWSGFSEPLRKRCVEETSIGGYPSYVEVLTCIQTASGNAQPARKSTYRRPGR
;
A
#
# COMPACT_ATOMS: atom_id res chain seq x y z
N MET A 1 25.42 -48.12 -32.51
CA MET A 1 26.14 -47.30 -31.51
C MET A 1 25.34 -46.02 -31.29
N VAL A 2 24.63 -45.89 -30.15
CA VAL A 2 23.82 -44.69 -29.83
C VAL A 2 24.61 -43.87 -28.81
N ARG A 3 24.91 -42.61 -29.13
CA ARG A 3 25.55 -41.68 -28.19
C ARG A 3 24.48 -40.85 -27.49
N LEU A 4 24.36 -41.05 -26.18
CA LEU A 4 23.54 -40.23 -25.30
C LEU A 4 24.26 -38.89 -25.10
N ILE A 5 23.69 -37.81 -25.64
CA ILE A 5 24.15 -36.44 -25.37
C ILE A 5 23.42 -35.98 -24.11
N ALA A 6 24.14 -35.82 -23.01
CA ALA A 6 23.61 -35.21 -21.79
C ALA A 6 23.43 -33.70 -22.03
N VAL A 7 22.19 -33.26 -22.22
CA VAL A 7 21.85 -31.83 -22.33
C VAL A 7 21.75 -31.28 -20.90
N PRO A 8 22.64 -30.36 -20.49
CA PRO A 8 22.52 -29.73 -19.19
C PRO A 8 21.29 -28.83 -19.22
N VAL A 9 20.28 -29.19 -18.43
CA VAL A 9 19.13 -28.33 -18.18
C VAL A 9 19.61 -27.18 -17.30
N PHE A 10 20.07 -26.10 -17.93
CA PHE A 10 20.31 -24.84 -17.25
C PHE A 10 18.95 -24.27 -16.85
N LEU A 11 18.59 -24.37 -15.57
CA LEU A 11 17.51 -23.56 -15.01
C LEU A 11 17.93 -22.09 -15.11
N PHE A 12 17.39 -21.40 -16.11
CA PHE A 12 17.45 -19.95 -16.17
C PHE A 12 16.61 -19.38 -15.03
N ALA A 13 17.26 -18.97 -13.94
CA ALA A 13 16.63 -18.15 -12.92
C ALA A 13 16.42 -16.75 -13.52
N LEU A 14 15.18 -16.43 -13.90
CA LEU A 14 14.82 -15.08 -14.28
C LEU A 14 15.03 -14.15 -13.08
N PRO A 15 15.60 -12.95 -13.28
CA PRO A 15 15.72 -11.98 -12.21
C PRO A 15 14.30 -11.61 -11.77
N ALA A 16 13.97 -11.88 -10.52
CA ALA A 16 12.77 -11.34 -9.92
C ALA A 16 12.96 -9.82 -9.85
N ALA A 17 12.30 -9.08 -10.75
CA ALA A 17 12.20 -7.63 -10.60
C ALA A 17 11.60 -7.38 -9.22
N ALA A 18 12.35 -6.71 -8.34
CA ALA A 18 11.83 -6.29 -7.06
C ALA A 18 10.64 -5.39 -7.36
N ALA A 19 9.43 -5.89 -7.07
CA ALA A 19 8.27 -5.04 -7.12
C ALA A 19 8.46 -4.00 -6.03
N GLU A 20 8.69 -2.75 -6.41
CA GLU A 20 8.80 -1.64 -5.47
C GLU A 20 7.42 -1.03 -5.25
N VAL A 21 7.18 -0.51 -4.05
CA VAL A 21 5.99 0.29 -3.78
C VAL A 21 6.11 1.59 -4.58
N PRO A 22 5.13 1.93 -5.44
CA PRO A 22 5.21 3.13 -6.27
C PRO A 22 5.30 4.39 -5.42
N ARG A 23 5.94 5.44 -5.95
CA ARG A 23 5.99 6.76 -5.30
C ARG A 23 4.71 7.52 -5.61
N LEU A 24 3.90 7.76 -4.57
CA LEU A 24 2.67 8.56 -4.66
C LEU A 24 2.98 9.98 -4.17
N GLU A 25 2.42 10.98 -4.86
CA GLU A 25 2.54 12.40 -4.50
C GLU A 25 1.57 12.76 -3.35
N VAL A 26 1.79 12.16 -2.18
CA VAL A 26 0.92 12.32 -0.99
C VAL A 26 0.92 13.74 -0.42
N GLN A 27 1.87 14.59 -0.81
CA GLN A 27 1.88 15.99 -0.39
C GLN A 27 0.70 16.77 -0.96
N ALA A 28 0.24 16.44 -2.16
CA ALA A 28 -0.97 17.03 -2.73
C ALA A 28 -2.21 16.62 -1.91
N THR A 29 -2.30 15.32 -1.59
CA THR A 29 -3.32 14.74 -0.71
C THR A 29 -3.34 15.40 0.67
N CYS A 30 -2.19 15.50 1.34
CA CYS A 30 -2.13 16.05 2.69
C CYS A 30 -2.24 17.58 2.77
N LYS A 31 -1.95 18.32 1.70
CA LYS A 31 -2.23 19.77 1.66
C LYS A 31 -3.72 20.05 1.75
N ALA A 32 -4.56 19.18 1.19
CA ALA A 32 -6.02 19.27 1.27
C ALA A 32 -6.59 18.73 2.59
N ALA A 33 -5.75 18.19 3.49
CA ALA A 33 -6.22 17.63 4.75
C ALA A 33 -6.79 18.71 5.68
N VAL A 34 -7.99 18.45 6.18
CA VAL A 34 -8.70 19.28 7.15
C VAL A 34 -8.82 18.56 8.48
N ALA A 35 -8.95 19.32 9.57
CA ALA A 35 -9.20 18.74 10.89
C ALA A 35 -10.59 18.08 10.91
N LEU A 36 -10.62 16.75 11.02
CA LEU A 36 -11.85 15.98 11.22
C LEU A 36 -12.19 15.84 12.72
N ASP A 37 -11.18 15.95 13.59
CA ASP A 37 -11.31 16.00 15.04
C ASP A 37 -11.03 17.45 15.51
N PRO A 38 -11.90 18.06 16.36
CA PRO A 38 -11.65 19.39 16.94
C PRO A 38 -10.34 19.51 17.75
N ASN A 39 -9.78 18.39 18.21
CA ASN A 39 -8.51 18.33 18.93
C ASN A 39 -7.31 18.15 17.99
N ASP A 40 -7.54 17.93 16.69
CA ASP A 40 -6.47 17.84 15.72
C ASP A 40 -5.94 19.25 15.39
N LYS A 41 -4.85 19.60 16.08
CA LYS A 41 -4.15 20.87 15.88
C LYS A 41 -3.22 20.86 14.67
N SER A 42 -3.05 19.72 13.99
CA SER A 42 -2.07 19.56 12.91
C SER A 42 -2.52 18.51 11.87
N PRO A 43 -3.65 18.73 11.17
CA PRO A 43 -4.25 17.74 10.27
C PRO A 43 -3.32 17.33 9.11
N GLN A 44 -2.60 18.29 8.55
CA GLN A 44 -1.63 18.02 7.48
C GLN A 44 -0.46 17.14 7.96
N ALA A 45 0.06 17.43 9.17
CA ALA A 45 1.15 16.64 9.74
C ALA A 45 0.68 15.22 10.11
N ASN A 46 -0.53 15.08 10.61
CA ASN A 46 -1.13 13.79 10.91
C ASN A 46 -1.32 12.96 9.64
N CYS A 47 -1.88 13.56 8.58
CA CYS A 47 -1.98 12.94 7.26
C CYS A 47 -0.62 12.43 6.77
N MET A 48 0.41 13.27 6.80
CA MET A 48 1.76 12.87 6.36
C MET A 48 2.30 11.68 7.15
N ARG A 49 2.06 11.63 8.47
CA ARG A 49 2.48 10.47 9.29
C ARG A 49 1.72 9.20 8.90
N GLU A 50 0.41 9.28 8.70
CA GLU A 50 -0.42 8.13 8.33
C GLU A 50 -0.04 7.58 6.95
N GLU A 51 0.19 8.46 5.98
CA GLU A 51 0.65 8.11 4.64
C GLU A 51 2.01 7.40 4.65
N MET A 52 2.98 7.91 5.42
CA MET A 52 4.29 7.25 5.53
C MET A 52 4.20 5.92 6.27
N ALA A 53 3.40 5.83 7.34
CA ALA A 53 3.18 4.57 8.04
C ALA A 53 2.51 3.51 7.14
N ALA A 54 1.55 3.92 6.30
CA ALA A 54 0.91 3.02 5.34
C ALA A 54 1.88 2.57 4.25
N ARG A 55 2.74 3.48 3.75
CA ARG A 55 3.79 3.15 2.79
C ARG A 55 4.78 2.13 3.35
N ASP A 56 5.21 2.31 4.60
CA ASP A 56 6.13 1.40 5.28
C ASP A 56 5.48 0.02 5.45
N GLU A 57 4.19 -0.04 5.77
CA GLU A 57 3.46 -1.29 5.89
C GLU A 57 3.30 -2.00 4.54
N LEU A 58 2.96 -1.26 3.48
CA LEU A 58 2.98 -1.78 2.12
C LEU A 58 4.36 -2.35 1.79
N GLY A 59 5.45 -1.62 2.10
CA GLY A 59 6.82 -2.05 1.82
C GLY A 59 7.18 -3.42 2.41
N LYS A 60 6.62 -3.79 3.56
CA LYS A 60 6.86 -5.10 4.21
C LYS A 60 6.20 -6.26 3.48
N GLN A 61 5.07 -6.02 2.81
CA GLN A 61 4.20 -7.08 2.30
C GLN A 61 3.99 -7.01 0.78
N TRP A 62 4.48 -5.95 0.12
CA TRP A 62 4.18 -5.61 -1.27
C TRP A 62 4.51 -6.71 -2.28
N SER A 63 5.64 -7.40 -2.08
CA SER A 63 6.04 -8.51 -2.95
C SER A 63 5.16 -9.76 -2.80
N GLY A 64 4.43 -9.88 -1.68
CA GLY A 64 3.51 -10.98 -1.40
C GLY A 64 2.14 -10.85 -2.10
N PHE A 65 1.78 -9.65 -2.58
CA PHE A 65 0.54 -9.43 -3.31
C PHE A 65 0.74 -9.62 -4.83
N SER A 66 -0.29 -10.16 -5.48
CA SER A 66 -0.26 -10.38 -6.93
C SER A 66 -0.14 -9.05 -7.70
N GLU A 67 0.59 -9.06 -8.82
CA GLU A 67 0.75 -7.86 -9.64
C GLU A 67 -0.58 -7.22 -10.08
N PRO A 68 -1.61 -7.98 -10.51
CA PRO A 68 -2.90 -7.39 -10.85
C PRO A 68 -3.56 -6.67 -9.68
N LEU A 69 -3.48 -7.23 -8.46
CA LEU A 69 -4.04 -6.59 -7.26
C LEU A 69 -3.31 -5.29 -6.93
N ARG A 70 -1.98 -5.31 -6.98
CA ARG A 70 -1.14 -4.12 -6.74
C ARG A 70 -1.46 -2.99 -7.73
N LYS A 71 -1.56 -3.32 -9.02
CA LYS A 71 -1.90 -2.34 -10.07
C LYS A 71 -3.29 -1.75 -9.85
N ARG A 72 -4.28 -2.62 -9.66
CA ARG A 72 -5.67 -2.21 -9.43
C ARG A 72 -5.78 -1.24 -8.24
N CYS A 73 -5.22 -1.60 -7.09
CA CYS A 73 -5.33 -0.77 -5.89
C CYS A 73 -4.61 0.58 -6.01
N VAL A 74 -3.49 0.65 -6.76
CA VAL A 74 -2.81 1.94 -7.02
C VAL A 74 -3.65 2.81 -7.96
N GLU A 75 -4.20 2.23 -9.01
CA GLU A 75 -5.03 2.93 -10.00
C GLU A 75 -6.31 3.50 -9.36
N GLU A 76 -6.96 2.75 -8.48
CA GLU A 76 -8.17 3.20 -7.76
C GLU A 76 -7.95 4.52 -7.00
N THR A 77 -6.77 4.72 -6.38
CA THR A 77 -6.45 5.96 -5.64
C THR A 77 -6.22 7.18 -6.55
N SER A 78 -5.99 6.97 -7.85
CA SER A 78 -5.71 8.05 -8.79
C SER A 78 -6.98 8.68 -9.37
N ILE A 79 -8.13 7.99 -9.27
CA ILE A 79 -9.40 8.43 -9.87
C ILE A 79 -9.90 9.75 -9.25
N GLY A 80 -9.53 10.03 -7.99
CA GLY A 80 -9.87 11.28 -7.29
C GLY A 80 -8.83 12.40 -7.38
N GLY A 81 -7.67 12.17 -8.01
CA GLY A 81 -6.56 13.13 -8.07
C GLY A 81 -5.76 13.30 -6.77
N TYR A 82 -6.06 12.50 -5.75
CA TYR A 82 -5.40 12.53 -4.44
C TYR A 82 -4.91 11.13 -4.06
N PRO A 83 -3.80 10.66 -4.65
CA PRO A 83 -3.29 9.32 -4.36
C PRO A 83 -2.89 9.18 -2.88
N SER A 84 -3.23 8.04 -2.28
CA SER A 84 -3.03 7.76 -0.85
C SER A 84 -2.52 6.33 -0.63
N TYR A 85 -1.44 6.17 0.12
CA TYR A 85 -0.95 4.87 0.57
C TYR A 85 -1.92 4.20 1.56
N VAL A 86 -2.66 4.98 2.34
CA VAL A 86 -3.70 4.45 3.25
C VAL A 86 -4.80 3.77 2.44
N GLU A 87 -5.23 4.37 1.33
CA GLU A 87 -6.21 3.78 0.42
C GLU A 87 -5.66 2.55 -0.30
N VAL A 88 -4.42 2.58 -0.82
CA VAL A 88 -3.79 1.39 -1.43
C VAL A 88 -3.74 0.23 -0.44
N LEU A 89 -3.27 0.48 0.78
CA LEU A 89 -3.17 -0.52 1.83
C LEU A 89 -4.55 -1.10 2.18
N THR A 90 -5.55 -0.22 2.30
CA THR A 90 -6.93 -0.62 2.61
C THR A 90 -7.55 -1.46 1.50
N CYS A 91 -7.37 -1.08 0.23
CA CYS A 91 -7.81 -1.84 -0.93
C CYS A 91 -7.22 -3.24 -0.93
N ILE A 92 -5.91 -3.35 -0.75
CA ILE A 92 -5.21 -4.64 -0.73
C ILE A 92 -5.70 -5.51 0.43
N GLN A 93 -5.81 -4.96 1.64
CA GLN A 93 -6.27 -5.70 2.81
C GLN A 93 -7.70 -6.20 2.64
N THR A 94 -8.59 -5.36 2.12
CA THR A 94 -9.98 -5.72 1.86
C THR A 94 -10.09 -6.82 0.80
N ALA A 95 -9.39 -6.67 -0.32
CA ALA A 95 -9.38 -7.66 -1.40
C ALA A 95 -8.72 -8.99 -0.99
N SER A 96 -7.77 -8.96 -0.04
CA SER A 96 -7.07 -10.14 0.45
C SER A 96 -7.78 -10.83 1.62
N GLY A 97 -8.91 -10.30 2.10
CA GLY A 97 -9.60 -10.81 3.29
C GLY A 97 -8.89 -10.53 4.62
N ASN A 98 -7.81 -9.74 4.58
CA ASN A 98 -7.01 -9.31 5.74
C ASN A 98 -7.42 -7.92 6.21
N ALA A 99 -8.71 -7.59 6.13
CA ALA A 99 -9.23 -6.28 6.54
C ALA A 99 -8.76 -5.99 7.96
N GLN A 100 -7.86 -5.01 8.13
CA GLN A 100 -7.55 -4.53 9.46
C GLN A 100 -8.81 -3.84 9.98
N PRO A 101 -9.28 -4.17 11.20
CA PRO A 101 -10.35 -3.40 11.81
C PRO A 101 -9.88 -1.95 11.82
N ALA A 102 -10.75 -1.03 11.36
CA ALA A 102 -10.48 0.41 11.39
C ALA A 102 -9.69 0.72 12.65
N ARG A 103 -8.44 1.20 12.50
CA ARG A 103 -7.56 1.53 13.63
C ARG A 103 -8.46 2.18 14.65
N LYS A 104 -8.62 1.55 15.82
CA LYS A 104 -9.52 2.07 16.85
C LYS A 104 -9.07 3.49 17.10
N SER A 105 -9.81 4.45 16.54
CA SER A 105 -9.71 5.82 16.98
C SER A 105 -10.02 5.70 18.46
N THR A 106 -9.05 6.04 19.29
CA THR A 106 -9.24 6.22 20.74
C THR A 106 -10.15 7.41 21.01
N TYR A 107 -11.16 7.67 20.16
CA TYR A 107 -12.29 8.51 20.41
C TYR A 107 -13.07 7.94 21.59
N ARG A 108 -12.60 8.31 22.78
CA ARG A 108 -13.34 8.20 24.02
C ARG A 108 -14.49 9.20 23.90
N ARG A 109 -15.67 8.73 23.51
CA ARG A 109 -16.92 9.51 23.59
C ARG A 109 -16.93 10.25 24.93
N PRO A 110 -16.96 11.60 24.95
CA PRO A 110 -17.30 12.31 26.18
C PRO A 110 -18.75 11.94 26.48
N GLY A 111 -18.96 11.26 27.61
CA GLY A 111 -20.29 10.93 28.08
C GLY A 111 -21.10 12.21 28.26
N ARG A 112 -22.33 12.18 27.75
CA ARG A 112 -23.41 13.03 28.23
C ARG A 112 -24.36 12.14 29.01
#